data_AF-A0A095XN10-F1
#
_entry.id   AF-A0A095XN10-F1
#
_cell.length_a   1.000
_cell.length_b   1.000
_cell.length_c   1.000
_cell.angle_alpha   90.00
_cell.angle_beta   90.00
_cell.angle_gamma   90.00
#
_symmetry.space_group_name_H-M   'P 1'
#
loop_
_entity.id
_entity.type
_entity.pdbx_description
1 polymer ?
#
loop_
_entity_poly.entity_id
_entity_poly.type
_entity_poly.pdbx_seq_one_letter_code
_entity_poly.pdbx_strand_id
1 'polypeptide(L)'
;MKNILVSLIGATIIAAGCGTLASAADFEVHMLNKGKDGVMVFEPSSLKIAKGDTVTFVPTDKSHNAETINGLIPDGATPFKGKMNESVKVTFDVEGAYAVKCSPHVGMGMIGLIVVGDTPANLDAIKAAKLPKKARERLDADIAAAGV
;
A
#
# COMPACT_ATOMS: atom_id res chain seq x y z
N MET A 1 -58.07 0.53 -51.65
CA MET A 1 -58.43 1.10 -50.34
C MET A 1 -57.37 0.70 -49.33
N LYS A 2 -56.81 1.70 -48.65
CA LYS A 2 -55.93 1.67 -47.46
C LYS A 2 -54.52 1.09 -47.57
N ASN A 3 -53.60 2.01 -47.86
CA ASN A 3 -52.27 2.15 -47.27
C ASN A 3 -52.31 1.82 -45.76
N ILE A 4 -51.23 1.22 -45.23
CA ILE A 4 -50.68 1.57 -43.91
C ILE A 4 -49.16 1.39 -43.99
N LEU A 5 -48.47 2.53 -43.90
CA LEU A 5 -47.06 2.65 -43.58
C LEU A 5 -46.85 2.20 -42.13
N VAL A 6 -45.90 1.30 -41.87
CA VAL A 6 -45.42 1.06 -40.50
C VAL A 6 -44.02 1.64 -40.39
N SER A 7 -43.92 2.61 -39.48
CA SER A 7 -42.81 3.51 -39.22
C SER A 7 -41.52 2.79 -38.80
N LEU A 8 -40.38 3.28 -39.31
CA LEU A 8 -39.07 3.11 -38.68
C LEU A 8 -39.10 3.70 -37.27
N ILE A 9 -38.73 2.92 -36.26
CA ILE A 9 -38.08 3.40 -35.03
C ILE A 9 -36.99 2.36 -34.70
N GLY A 10 -35.81 2.54 -35.29
CA GLY A 10 -34.61 1.82 -34.87
C GLY A 10 -34.13 2.43 -33.56
N ALA A 11 -34.37 1.76 -32.44
CA ALA A 11 -33.89 2.18 -31.14
C ALA A 11 -32.36 1.99 -31.07
N THR A 12 -31.61 3.10 -31.11
CA THR A 12 -30.18 3.09 -30.80
C THR A 12 -30.01 2.81 -29.32
N ILE A 13 -29.60 1.57 -28.98
CA ILE A 13 -29.19 1.21 -27.63
C ILE A 13 -27.85 1.91 -27.37
N ILE A 14 -27.88 3.02 -26.63
CA ILE A 14 -26.68 3.63 -26.05
C ILE A 14 -26.27 2.70 -24.91
N ALA A 15 -25.32 1.80 -25.17
CA ALA A 15 -24.61 1.07 -24.14
C ALA A 15 -23.73 2.08 -23.38
N ALA A 16 -24.28 2.69 -22.34
CA ALA A 16 -23.52 3.48 -21.39
C ALA A 16 -22.57 2.52 -20.64
N GLY A 17 -21.32 2.47 -21.07
CA GLY A 17 -20.25 1.78 -20.35
C GLY A 17 -20.13 2.38 -18.96
N CYS A 18 -20.62 1.66 -17.96
CA CYS A 18 -20.39 1.96 -16.56
C CYS A 18 -18.92 1.61 -16.27
N GLY A 19 -18.01 2.52 -16.61
CA GLY A 19 -16.65 2.46 -16.11
C GLY A 19 -16.72 2.62 -14.59
N THR A 20 -16.31 1.59 -13.86
CA THR A 20 -16.14 1.68 -12.41
C THR A 20 -15.11 2.77 -12.14
N LEU A 21 -15.55 3.91 -11.61
CA LEU A 21 -14.63 4.89 -11.04
C LEU A 21 -13.98 4.20 -9.84
N ALA A 22 -12.73 3.75 -10.00
CA ALA A 22 -11.92 3.31 -8.87
C ALA A 22 -11.66 4.55 -8.00
N SER A 23 -12.38 4.67 -6.89
CA SER A 23 -12.12 5.72 -5.90
C SER A 23 -10.91 5.32 -5.07
N ALA A 24 -9.95 6.25 -4.92
CA ALA A 24 -8.85 6.09 -3.98
C ALA A 24 -9.38 5.91 -2.55
N ALA A 25 -8.92 4.86 -1.87
CA ALA A 25 -9.21 4.60 -0.48
C ALA A 25 -8.13 5.18 0.44
N ASP A 26 -8.53 5.47 1.69
CA ASP A 26 -7.63 5.89 2.76
C ASP A 26 -7.47 4.75 3.76
N PHE A 27 -6.21 4.42 4.08
CA PHE A 27 -5.84 3.42 5.08
C PHE A 27 -5.05 4.06 6.22
N GLU A 28 -5.04 3.39 7.37
CA GLU A 28 -4.22 3.79 8.52
C GLU A 28 -3.26 2.67 8.93
N VAL A 29 -2.08 3.08 9.36
CA VAL A 29 -1.08 2.20 9.99
C VAL A 29 -0.65 2.85 11.29
N HIS A 30 -0.92 2.18 12.41
CA HIS A 30 -0.56 2.65 13.73
C HIS A 30 0.90 2.34 14.06
N MET A 31 1.61 3.31 14.62
CA MET A 31 2.98 3.16 15.10
C MET A 31 2.96 2.94 16.62
N LEU A 32 3.33 1.75 17.05
CA LEU A 32 3.11 1.27 18.42
C LEU A 32 4.39 0.79 19.09
N ASN A 33 4.51 1.06 20.39
CA ASN A 33 5.51 0.46 21.26
C ASN A 33 5.27 -1.04 21.42
N LYS A 34 4.00 -1.47 21.45
CA LYS A 34 3.59 -2.86 21.55
C LYS A 34 2.26 -3.08 20.82
N GLY A 35 2.20 -4.11 19.99
CA GLY A 35 0.99 -4.54 19.29
C GLY A 35 0.94 -6.07 19.18
N LYS A 36 0.12 -6.57 18.26
CA LYS A 36 -0.10 -8.02 18.08
C LYS A 36 1.19 -8.81 17.80
N ASP A 37 2.15 -8.21 17.09
CA ASP A 37 3.40 -8.84 16.64
C ASP A 37 4.62 -8.53 17.55
N GLY A 38 4.33 -8.12 18.79
CA GLY A 38 5.33 -7.84 19.82
C GLY A 38 5.63 -6.36 19.97
N VAL A 39 6.89 -6.02 20.23
CA VAL A 39 7.32 -4.63 20.50
C VAL A 39 7.78 -3.92 19.22
N MET A 40 7.64 -2.59 19.20
CA MET A 40 8.03 -1.69 18.10
C MET A 40 7.48 -2.17 16.76
N VAL A 41 6.19 -1.94 16.54
CA VAL A 41 5.46 -2.49 15.39
C VAL A 41 4.69 -1.42 14.64
N PHE A 42 4.53 -1.65 13.34
CA PHE A 42 3.45 -1.06 12.57
C PHE A 42 2.23 -1.98 12.65
N GLU A 43 1.04 -1.43 12.81
CA GLU A 43 -0.20 -2.20 12.85
C GLU A 43 -1.30 -1.57 11.98
N PRO A 44 -1.75 -2.23 10.90
CA PRO A 44 -1.21 -3.48 10.36
C PRO A 44 0.24 -3.31 9.84
N SER A 45 1.05 -4.36 9.93
CA SER A 45 2.43 -4.39 9.40
C SER A 45 2.49 -4.66 7.89
N SER A 46 1.44 -5.27 7.33
CA SER A 46 1.31 -5.55 5.90
C SER A 46 -0.03 -5.05 5.38
N LEU A 47 -0.02 -4.30 4.29
CA LEU A 47 -1.22 -3.81 3.60
C LEU A 47 -1.11 -4.08 2.10
N LYS A 48 -2.22 -4.53 1.50
CA LYS A 48 -2.40 -4.58 0.06
C LYS A 48 -3.43 -3.53 -0.34
N ILE A 49 -3.04 -2.62 -1.22
CA ILE A 49 -3.83 -1.44 -1.61
C ILE A 49 -3.84 -1.29 -3.13
N ALA A 50 -4.76 -0.48 -3.66
CA ALA A 50 -4.80 -0.10 -5.06
C ALA A 50 -3.88 1.10 -5.33
N LYS A 51 -3.49 1.25 -6.59
CA LYS A 51 -2.79 2.46 -7.05
C LYS A 51 -3.66 3.70 -6.81
N GLY A 52 -3.05 4.75 -6.27
CA GLY A 52 -3.71 6.01 -5.93
C GLY A 52 -4.31 6.05 -4.53
N ASP A 53 -4.37 4.91 -3.83
CA ASP A 53 -4.75 4.87 -2.43
C ASP A 53 -3.73 5.59 -1.56
N THR A 54 -4.16 5.97 -0.36
CA THR A 54 -3.28 6.60 0.62
C THR A 54 -3.15 5.78 1.89
N VAL A 55 -1.99 5.86 2.53
CA VAL A 55 -1.77 5.32 3.87
C VAL A 55 -1.32 6.46 4.79
N THR A 56 -2.03 6.61 5.90
CA THR A 56 -1.63 7.50 7.00
C THR A 56 -0.95 6.69 8.08
N PHE A 57 0.34 6.96 8.31
CA PHE A 57 1.07 6.39 9.44
C PHE A 57 0.80 7.26 10.67
N VAL A 58 0.10 6.70 11.66
CA VAL A 58 -0.41 7.41 12.84
C VAL A 58 0.53 7.15 14.03
N PRO A 59 1.12 8.19 14.66
CA PRO A 59 1.97 8.05 15.83
C PRO A 59 1.12 7.82 17.09
N THR A 60 0.50 6.64 17.18
CA THR A 60 -0.32 6.25 18.33
C THR A 60 0.50 6.25 19.61
N ASP A 61 1.72 5.73 19.54
CA ASP A 61 2.74 5.93 20.57
C ASP A 61 3.81 6.93 20.13
N LYS A 62 4.51 7.51 21.10
CA LYS A 62 5.67 8.39 20.85
C LYS A 62 6.92 7.58 20.51
N SER A 63 7.89 8.26 19.92
CA SER A 63 9.20 7.79 19.47
C SER A 63 9.18 7.00 18.16
N HIS A 64 8.18 7.24 17.31
CA HIS A 64 8.08 6.59 16.00
C HIS A 64 8.05 7.57 14.82
N ASN A 65 8.52 7.07 13.68
CA ASN A 65 8.35 7.65 12.36
C ASN A 65 8.12 6.52 11.35
N ALA A 66 7.68 6.87 10.15
CA ALA A 66 7.63 5.98 8.99
C ALA A 66 8.49 6.55 7.86
N GLU A 67 9.36 5.73 7.28
CA GLU A 67 10.17 6.10 6.12
C GLU A 67 10.39 4.91 5.18
N THR A 68 10.52 5.18 3.90
CA THR A 68 10.91 4.16 2.91
C THR A 68 12.34 3.69 3.16
N ILE A 69 12.61 2.42 2.84
CA ILE A 69 13.97 1.89 2.84
C ILE A 69 14.58 2.11 1.44
N ASN A 70 15.74 2.78 1.38
CA ASN A 70 16.45 3.03 0.13
C ASN A 70 16.65 1.74 -0.67
N GLY A 71 16.22 1.75 -1.94
CA GLY A 71 16.33 0.62 -2.86
C GLY A 71 15.26 -0.48 -2.67
N LEU A 72 14.36 -0.36 -1.70
CA LEU A 72 13.29 -1.35 -1.44
C LEU A 72 11.89 -0.75 -1.68
N ILE A 73 11.78 0.08 -2.72
CA ILE A 73 10.54 0.63 -3.26
C ILE A 73 10.54 0.41 -4.78
N PRO A 74 9.39 0.52 -5.48
CA PRO A 74 9.35 0.37 -6.93
C PRO A 74 10.15 1.46 -7.65
N ASP A 75 10.69 1.12 -8.82
CA ASP A 75 11.35 2.12 -9.66
C ASP A 75 10.37 3.23 -10.07
N GLY A 76 10.82 4.48 -9.98
CA GLY A 76 9.98 5.65 -10.24
C GLY A 76 9.08 6.08 -9.07
N ALA A 77 9.04 5.31 -7.97
CA ALA A 77 8.36 5.75 -6.75
C ALA A 77 9.18 6.81 -6.00
N THR A 78 8.49 7.82 -5.45
CA THR A 78 9.12 8.86 -4.62
C THR A 78 9.36 8.33 -3.20
N PRO A 79 10.60 8.33 -2.68
CA PRO A 79 10.85 7.97 -1.29
C PRO A 79 10.24 9.00 -0.34
N PHE A 80 9.83 8.57 0.86
CA PHE A 80 9.32 9.47 1.89
C PHE A 80 9.99 9.22 3.24
N LYS A 81 10.00 10.26 4.08
CA LYS A 81 10.44 10.20 5.47
C LYS A 81 9.56 11.10 6.32
N GLY A 82 8.69 10.49 7.12
CA GLY A 82 7.91 11.17 8.13
C GLY A 82 8.81 11.70 9.26
N LYS A 83 8.38 12.80 9.88
CA LYS A 83 9.01 13.34 11.08
C LYS A 83 8.66 12.48 12.30
N MET A 84 9.50 12.55 13.32
CA MET A 84 9.28 11.85 14.58
C MET A 84 8.01 12.36 15.26
N ASN A 85 7.15 11.46 15.75
CA ASN A 85 5.89 11.78 16.45
C ASN A 85 4.86 12.57 15.62
N GLU A 86 5.01 12.63 14.30
CA GLU A 86 4.05 13.29 13.42
C GLU A 86 3.41 12.25 12.50
N SER A 87 2.13 12.45 12.20
CA SER A 87 1.46 11.66 11.17
C SER A 87 2.08 11.98 9.81
N VAL A 88 2.23 10.96 8.97
CA VAL A 88 2.59 11.12 7.56
C VAL A 88 1.58 10.40 6.69
N LYS A 89 0.92 11.15 5.80
CA LYS A 89 0.00 10.63 4.79
C LYS A 89 0.76 10.51 3.46
N VAL A 90 0.73 9.33 2.86
CA VAL A 90 1.45 9.02 1.62
C VAL A 90 0.46 8.45 0.61
N THR A 91 0.45 9.02 -0.60
CA THR A 91 -0.26 8.46 -1.76
C THR A 91 0.65 7.49 -2.50
N PHE A 92 0.14 6.33 -2.87
CA PHE A 92 0.90 5.26 -3.52
C PHE A 92 0.52 5.11 -4.99
N ASP A 93 1.20 5.86 -5.87
CA ASP A 93 0.86 5.96 -7.30
C ASP A 93 1.63 5.00 -8.23
N VAL A 94 2.60 4.26 -7.68
CA VAL A 94 3.42 3.32 -8.46
C VAL A 94 3.16 1.91 -7.93
N GLU A 95 2.85 0.99 -8.85
CA GLU A 95 2.62 -0.41 -8.49
C GLU A 95 3.91 -1.08 -8.04
N GLY A 96 3.79 -2.03 -7.12
CA GLY A 96 4.90 -2.76 -6.54
C GLY A 96 4.89 -2.76 -5.03
N ALA A 97 5.97 -3.28 -4.45
CA ALA A 97 6.10 -3.44 -3.01
C ALA A 97 7.01 -2.36 -2.41
N TYR A 98 6.61 -1.85 -1.25
CA TYR A 98 7.30 -0.80 -0.50
C TYR A 98 7.65 -1.32 0.89
N ALA A 99 8.93 -1.48 1.17
CA ALA A 99 9.37 -1.70 2.54
C ALA A 99 9.46 -0.35 3.28
N VAL A 100 8.75 -0.26 4.41
CA VAL A 100 8.69 0.92 5.26
C VAL A 100 9.29 0.57 6.61
N LYS A 101 10.11 1.46 7.19
CA LYS A 101 10.70 1.28 8.51
C LYS A 101 10.45 2.46 9.42
N CYS A 102 10.59 2.22 10.72
CA CYS A 102 10.86 3.27 11.68
C CYS A 102 12.37 3.38 11.90
N SER A 103 12.97 4.56 11.69
CA SER A 103 14.42 4.76 11.72
C SER A 103 15.09 4.28 13.02
N PRO A 104 14.66 4.70 14.22
CA PRO A 104 15.29 4.28 15.47
C PRO A 104 15.04 2.80 15.81
N HIS A 105 13.98 2.20 15.27
CA HIS A 105 13.49 0.90 15.74
C HIS A 105 13.59 -0.23 14.70
N VAL A 106 14.14 0.02 13.51
CA VAL A 106 14.34 -1.02 12.48
C VAL A 106 15.23 -2.16 12.99
N GLY A 107 16.23 -1.87 13.83
CA GLY A 107 17.06 -2.91 14.46
C GLY A 107 16.27 -3.84 15.38
N MET A 108 15.18 -3.33 15.96
CA MET A 108 14.24 -4.08 16.79
C MET A 108 13.10 -4.73 15.98
N GLY A 109 13.10 -4.52 14.66
CA GLY A 109 12.12 -5.10 13.74
C GLY A 109 10.91 -4.22 13.43
N MET A 110 10.94 -2.91 13.69
CA MET A 110 9.84 -2.03 13.29
C MET A 110 9.91 -1.73 11.79
N ILE A 111 9.33 -2.65 11.02
CA ILE A 111 9.26 -2.67 9.56
C ILE A 111 7.86 -3.09 9.15
N GLY A 112 7.45 -2.70 7.94
CA GLY A 112 6.20 -3.12 7.33
C GLY A 112 6.30 -3.16 5.80
N LEU A 113 5.27 -3.71 5.17
CA LEU A 113 5.14 -3.90 3.74
C LEU A 113 3.86 -3.26 3.23
N ILE A 114 3.96 -2.35 2.26
CA ILE A 114 2.81 -1.89 1.48
C ILE A 114 2.94 -2.49 0.08
N VAL A 115 1.93 -3.24 -0.36
CA VAL A 115 1.84 -3.80 -1.72
C VAL A 115 0.79 -3.03 -2.49
N VAL A 116 1.19 -2.41 -3.59
CA VAL A 116 0.32 -1.66 -4.50
C VAL A 116 0.06 -2.52 -5.73
N GLY A 117 -1.19 -2.92 -5.94
CA GLY A 117 -1.57 -3.88 -6.97
C GLY A 117 -1.35 -5.34 -6.57
N ASP A 118 -1.28 -6.25 -7.55
CA ASP A 118 -1.32 -7.70 -7.30
C ASP A 118 0.05 -8.40 -7.32
N THR A 119 0.91 -8.05 -8.27
CA THR A 119 2.18 -8.75 -8.51
C THR A 119 3.33 -7.77 -8.48
N PRO A 120 3.98 -7.57 -7.32
CA PRO A 120 5.05 -6.59 -7.19
C PRO A 120 6.32 -7.03 -7.93
N ALA A 121 6.64 -6.36 -9.04
CA ALA A 121 7.80 -6.68 -9.89
C ALA A 121 9.16 -6.58 -9.16
N ASN A 122 9.23 -5.77 -8.09
CA ASN A 122 10.45 -5.53 -7.30
C ASN A 122 10.59 -6.47 -6.08
N LEU A 123 9.76 -7.50 -5.97
CA LEU A 123 9.72 -8.36 -4.78
C LEU A 123 11.03 -9.12 -4.54
N ASP A 124 11.70 -9.58 -5.60
CA ASP A 124 12.98 -10.29 -5.47
C ASP A 124 14.06 -9.41 -4.83
N ALA A 125 14.07 -8.11 -5.15
CA ALA A 125 14.97 -7.15 -4.52
C ALA A 125 14.67 -7.00 -3.02
N ILE A 126 13.39 -7.00 -2.62
CA ILE A 126 12.96 -6.96 -1.22
C ILE A 126 13.35 -8.26 -0.48
N LYS A 127 13.18 -9.42 -1.12
CA LYS A 127 13.54 -10.73 -0.56
C LYS A 127 15.06 -10.86 -0.36
N ALA A 128 15.87 -10.32 -1.28
CA ALA A 128 17.32 -10.37 -1.23
C ALA A 128 17.98 -9.31 -0.33
N ALA A 129 17.22 -8.32 0.16
CA ALA A 129 17.74 -7.20 0.92
C ALA A 129 18.42 -7.62 2.23
N LYS A 130 19.59 -7.04 2.51
CA LYS A 130 20.26 -7.19 3.82
C LYS A 130 19.60 -6.26 4.84
N LEU A 131 18.99 -6.85 5.86
CA LEU A 131 18.30 -6.16 6.94
C LEU A 131 18.77 -6.68 8.31
N PRO A 132 18.58 -5.92 9.40
CA PRO A 132 18.71 -6.46 10.74
C PRO A 132 17.85 -7.72 10.89
N LYS A 133 18.37 -8.73 11.59
CA LYS A 133 17.75 -10.06 11.69
C LYS A 133 16.24 -9.99 12.02
N LYS A 134 15.86 -9.18 13.01
CA LYS A 134 14.45 -9.07 13.43
C LYS A 134 13.55 -8.39 12.39
N ALA A 135 14.08 -7.40 11.67
CA ALA A 135 13.36 -6.78 10.56
C ALA A 135 13.20 -7.74 9.39
N ARG A 136 14.23 -8.53 9.05
CA ARG A 136 14.12 -9.57 8.01
C ARG A 136 13.01 -10.58 8.35
N GLU A 137 13.03 -11.12 9.57
CA GLU A 137 12.01 -12.09 10.03
C GLU A 137 10.59 -11.55 9.89
N ARG A 138 10.35 -10.29 10.31
CA ARG A 138 9.02 -9.66 10.22
C ARG A 138 8.62 -9.35 8.79
N LEU A 139 9.54 -8.84 7.98
CA LEU A 139 9.25 -8.56 6.58
C LEU A 139 8.98 -9.85 5.78
N ASP A 140 9.60 -10.98 6.11
CA ASP A 140 9.26 -12.28 5.52
C ASP A 140 7.83 -12.70 5.87
N ALA A 141 7.42 -12.49 7.12
CA ALA A 141 6.05 -12.76 7.55
C ALA A 141 5.04 -11.83 6.84
N ASP A 142 5.39 -10.55 6.66
CA ASP A 142 4.55 -9.57 5.97
C ASP A 142 4.38 -9.91 4.48
N ILE A 143 5.46 -10.37 3.81
CA ILE A 143 5.44 -10.87 2.43
C ILE A 143 4.51 -12.09 2.32
N ALA A 144 4.65 -13.06 3.22
CA ALA A 144 3.81 -14.25 3.24
C ALA A 144 2.33 -13.90 3.49
N ALA A 145 2.05 -12.97 4.41
CA ALA A 145 0.69 -12.51 4.73
C ALA A 145 0.04 -11.74 3.57
N ALA A 146 0.82 -11.01 2.77
CA ALA A 146 0.35 -10.33 1.57
C ALA A 146 0.07 -11.27 0.39
N GLY A 147 0.56 -12.52 0.46
CA GLY A 147 0.37 -13.51 -0.61
C GLY A 147 1.16 -13.21 -1.88
N VAL A 148 2.34 -12.61 -1.74
CA VAL A 148 3.23 -12.21 -2.87
C VAL A 148 4.60 -12.90 -2.84
#